data_AF-A0A661EI92-F1
#
_entry.id   AF-A0A661EI92-F1
#
_cell.length_a   1.000
_cell.length_b   1.000
_cell.length_c   1.000
_cell.angle_alpha   90.00
_cell.angle_beta   90.00
_cell.angle_gamma   90.00
#
_symmetry.space_group_name_H-M   'P 1'
#
loop_
_entity.id
_entity.type
_entity.pdbx_description
1 polymer ?
#
loop_
_entity_poly.entity_id
_entity_poly.type
_entity_poly.pdbx_seq_one_letter_code
_entity_poly.pdbx_strand_id
1 'polypeptide(L)' 'MDDGEISRRCPLCGQPNQCGLLQIESTGPCWCTEVTVSAELLSRVPAELQGRACICKACVAE' A
#
# COMPACT_ATOMS: atom_id res chain seq x y z
N MET A 1 19.65 -2.17 10.53
CA MET A 1 19.24 -1.21 9.48
C MET A 1 18.10 -1.90 8.78
N ASP A 2 16.86 -1.59 9.15
CA ASP A 2 15.67 -2.28 8.66
C ASP A 2 15.24 -1.64 7.33
N ASP A 3 16.05 -1.98 6.32
CA ASP A 3 16.06 -1.45 4.97
C ASP A 3 14.86 -1.99 4.17
N GLY A 4 13.77 -1.22 4.13
CA GLY A 4 12.84 -1.27 3.00
C GLY A 4 12.13 -2.60 2.70
N GLU A 5 11.70 -3.38 3.71
CA GLU A 5 10.79 -4.50 3.43
C GLU A 5 9.45 -3.97 2.89
N ILE A 6 9.16 -4.25 1.61
CA ILE A 6 7.83 -4.00 1.04
C ILE A 6 6.87 -5.02 1.67
N SER A 7 6.01 -4.55 2.58
CA SER A 7 5.02 -5.43 3.21
C SER A 7 3.91 -5.84 2.24
N ARG A 8 3.43 -7.08 2.33
CA ARG A 8 2.22 -7.56 1.63
C ARG A 8 0.91 -7.15 2.32
N ARG A 9 1.00 -6.50 3.49
CA ARG A 9 -0.16 -6.14 4.33
C ARG A 9 -0.40 -4.64 4.32
N CYS A 10 -1.67 -4.26 4.33
CA CYS A 10 -2.12 -2.90 4.51
C CYS A 10 -1.82 -2.46 5.95
N PRO A 11 -1.16 -1.31 6.17
CA PRO A 11 -0.85 -0.83 7.51
C PRO A 11 -2.07 -0.37 8.30
N LEU A 12 -3.21 -0.14 7.62
CA LEU A 12 -4.44 0.35 8.24
C LEU A 12 -5.34 -0.78 8.76
N CYS A 13 -5.41 -1.89 8.03
CA CYS A 13 -6.36 -2.97 8.32
C CYS A 13 -5.74 -4.38 8.35
N GLY A 14 -4.44 -4.52 8.07
CA GLY A 14 -3.73 -5.80 8.05
C GLY A 14 -4.04 -6.73 6.87
N GLN A 15 -5.03 -6.40 6.04
CA GLN A 15 -5.42 -7.18 4.86
C GLN A 15 -4.38 -7.09 3.73
N PRO A 16 -4.40 -8.01 2.74
CA PRO A 16 -3.49 -7.94 1.59
C PRO A 16 -3.58 -6.60 0.85
N ASN A 17 -2.44 -5.93 0.66
CA ASN A 17 -2.39 -4.65 -0.06
C ASN A 17 -2.31 -4.79 -1.59
N GLN A 18 -2.12 -6.02 -2.09
CA GLN A 18 -1.99 -6.33 -3.53
C GLN A 18 -0.89 -5.51 -4.23
N CYS A 19 0.22 -5.22 -3.52
CA CYS A 19 1.35 -4.51 -4.09
C CYS A 19 1.94 -5.25 -5.30
N GLY A 20 1.92 -4.62 -6.48
CA GLY A 20 2.44 -5.20 -7.73
C GLY A 20 3.94 -5.50 -7.71
N LEU A 21 4.73 -4.79 -6.89
CA LEU A 21 6.17 -5.06 -6.72
C LEU A 21 6.44 -6.43 -6.06
N LEU A 22 5.46 -6.98 -5.34
CA LEU A 22 5.57 -8.27 -4.65
C LEU A 22 4.89 -9.42 -5.41
N GLN A 23 4.30 -9.13 -6.57
CA GLN A 23 3.60 -10.10 -7.40
C GLN A 23 4.48 -10.49 -8.60
N ILE A 24 4.86 -11.77 -8.67
CA ILE A 24 5.74 -12.30 -9.72
C ILE A 24 5.10 -12.19 -11.11
N GLU A 25 3.78 -12.22 -11.19
CA GLU A 25 3.02 -12.19 -12.44
C GLU A 25 2.52 -10.79 -12.83
N SER A 26 2.89 -9.73 -12.08
CA SER A 26 2.48 -8.37 -12.43
C SER A 26 3.22 -7.88 -13.68
N THR A 27 2.52 -7.87 -14.81
CA THR A 27 2.99 -7.35 -16.11
C THR A 27 2.64 -5.89 -16.35
N GLY A 28 1.92 -5.26 -15.41
CA GLY A 28 1.41 -3.89 -15.52
C GLY A 28 1.69 -3.03 -14.28
N PRO A 29 1.31 -1.74 -14.33
CA PRO A 29 1.41 -0.86 -13.18
C PRO A 29 0.67 -1.42 -11.97
N CYS A 30 1.17 -1.16 -10.76
CA CYS A 30 0.46 -1.54 -9.55
C CYS A 30 -0.88 -0.80 -9.52
N TRP A 31 -1.96 -1.47 -9.15
CA TRP A 31 -3.29 -0.84 -9.08
C TRP A 31 -3.31 0.47 -8.27
N CYS A 32 -2.41 0.62 -7.28
CA CYS A 32 -2.34 1.80 -6.45
C CYS A 32 -1.87 3.05 -7.22
N THR A 33 -1.22 2.89 -8.38
CA THR A 33 -0.82 4.01 -9.25
C THR A 33 -1.94 4.48 -10.15
N GLU A 34 -3.04 3.72 -10.25
CA GLU A 34 -4.21 4.03 -11.08
C GLU A 34 -5.34 4.68 -10.28
N VAL A 35 -5.16 4.86 -8.97
CA VAL A 35 -6.15 5.45 -8.07
C VAL A 35 -5.59 6.67 -7.37
N THR A 36 -6.47 7.60 -7.00
CA THR A 36 -6.11 8.70 -6.10
C THR A 36 -6.40 8.28 -4.67
N VAL A 37 -5.37 8.29 -3.83
CA VAL A 37 -5.51 8.01 -2.39
C VAL A 37 -5.67 9.35 -1.66
N SER A 38 -6.77 9.51 -0.93
CA SER A 38 -7.08 10.73 -0.18
C SER A 38 -5.99 11.07 0.84
N ALA A 39 -5.66 12.36 0.98
CA ALA A 39 -4.68 12.82 1.98
C ALA A 39 -5.08 12.46 3.42
N GLU A 40 -6.39 12.44 3.71
CA GLU A 40 -6.92 12.01 5.00
C GLU A 40 -6.61 10.54 5.28
N LEU A 41 -6.77 9.67 4.28
CA LEU A 41 -6.44 8.25 4.39
C LEU A 41 -4.93 8.03 4.55
N LEU A 42 -4.11 8.76 3.79
CA LEU A 42 -2.65 8.73 3.93
C LEU A 42 -2.21 9.17 5.34
N SER A 43 -2.88 10.16 5.93
CA SER A 43 -2.59 10.63 7.29
C SER A 43 -2.90 9.61 8.38
N ARG A 44 -3.73 8.59 8.09
CA ARG A 44 -3.99 7.47 9.00
C ARG A 44 -2.87 6.43 9.01
N VAL A 45 -1.96 6.46 8.04
CA VAL A 45 -0.83 5.52 7.98
C VAL A 45 0.19 5.90 9.06
N PRO A 46 0.71 4.93 9.85
CA PRO A 46 1.79 5.19 10.80
C PRO A 46 2.97 5.90 10.15
N ALA A 47 3.53 6.91 10.81
CA ALA A 47 4.58 7.76 10.24
C ALA A 47 5.79 6.95 9.72
N GLU A 48 6.14 5.85 10.39
CA GLU A 48 7.22 4.96 9.98
C GLU A 48 6.95 4.18 8.68
N LEU A 49 5.68 4.08 8.25
CA LEU A 49 5.22 3.35 7.07
C LEU A 49 4.73 4.28 5.94
N GLN A 50 4.61 5.59 6.20
CA GLN A 50 4.23 6.57 5.17
C GLN A 50 5.27 6.58 4.04
N GLY A 51 4.81 6.47 2.80
CA GLY A 51 5.67 6.37 1.61
C GLY A 51 6.44 5.05 1.47
N ARG A 52 6.27 4.10 2.41
CA ARG A 52 6.98 2.81 2.44
C ARG A 52 6.06 1.59 2.30
N ALA A 53 4.80 1.70 2.73
CA ALA A 53 3.82 0.61 2.66
C ALA A 53 2.64 0.96 1.74
N CYS A 54 2.16 0.00 0.95
CA CYS A 54 0.95 0.17 0.15
C CYS A 54 -0.31 -0.01 1.02
N ILE A 55 -1.33 0.82 0.76
CA ILE A 55 -2.69 0.70 1.31
C ILE A 55 -3.51 -0.22 0.40
N CYS A 56 -4.44 -1.01 0.93
CA CYS A 56 -5.30 -1.90 0.13
C CYS A 56 -6.49 -1.19 -0.52
N LYS A 57 -7.07 -1.80 -1.57
CA LYS A 57 -8.26 -1.29 -2.28
C LYS A 57 -9.45 -1.04 -1.35
N ALA A 58 -9.65 -1.90 -0.36
CA ALA A 58 -10.75 -1.78 0.59
C ALA A 58 -10.65 -0.45 1.37
N CYS A 59 -9.48 -0.14 1.93
CA CYS A 59 -9.29 1.13 2.66
C CYS A 59 -9.35 2.37 1.76
N VAL A 60 -9.00 2.24 0.47
CA VAL A 60 -9.14 3.36 -0.49
C VAL A 60 -10.59 3.60 -0.89
N ALA A 61 -11.45 2.58 -0.79
CA ALA A 61 -12.87 2.67 -1.14
C ALA A 61 -13.79 3.06 0.04
N GLU A 62 -13.23 3.18 1.25
CA GLU A 62 -13.92 3.74 2.44
C GLU A 62 -13.89 5.26 2.45
#